data_AF-A0A3M7E4D1-F1
#
_entry.id   AF-A0A3M7E4D1-F1
#
_cell.length_a   1.000
_cell.length_b   1.000
_cell.length_c   1.000
_cell.angle_alpha   90.00
_cell.angle_beta   90.00
_cell.angle_gamma   90.00
#
_symmetry.space_group_name_H-M   'P 1'
#
loop_
_entity.id
_entity.type
_entity.pdbx_description
1 polymer ?
#
loop_
_entity_poly.entity_id
_entity_poly.type
_entity_poly.pdbx_seq_one_letter_code
_entity_poly.pdbx_strand_id
1 'polypeptide(L)'
;MTTTNPYDSGCWSDPVHFDFPGIDPDVFWDDDGTTWLTGSFDGKAILQAPIDLETGEVFGPLKDIWNGTGLPSPEAPHIYKKDGCYYLLTAEGGTRERHRSIMARSRNVDGPYEGDPANPVLSAYLSHSYFQAVGHSDIFPDRLGQYWAIALAVRAGYSYNFDPYNSIFPMGREAVLTPVEWPEGEWPTFMNVSGQMTGDFVLPMNPSLKTLPEHGEGVLAGSDDVIDFAPGTTLPAHLFHWRLPIPKNYAISPEGHANSLMMRSSRYNLTSFDGDSTRGLGQTFVARRQAHSRFRFSVDVEYDGLLTREENEVGITALQGQSQHFDIGVVMLKTNSSSPEAGSVQPHIRFRGISETAYRLPSRFKYVDETFPLPDHLCHGQKLRFQVEAVNTTHYAFSAGLGGEEGETEMTIYGYTRGNYLIPYYSGVVVGSYATSNGKFGEGAFKTYISRWRYTGLEQVRELPEDQLPVYWD
;
A
#
# COMPACT_ATOMS: atom_id res chain seq x y z
N MET A 1 -7.43 -9.10 -18.62
CA MET A 1 -6.93 -7.93 -19.37
C MET A 1 -5.66 -8.36 -20.08
N THR A 2 -5.41 -7.87 -21.30
CA THR A 2 -4.20 -8.16 -22.07
C THR A 2 -3.62 -6.88 -22.66
N THR A 3 -2.34 -6.88 -23.01
CA THR A 3 -1.66 -5.77 -23.68
C THR A 3 -0.46 -6.27 -24.49
N THR A 4 -0.13 -5.58 -25.59
CA THR A 4 1.13 -5.75 -26.32
C THR A 4 2.19 -4.71 -25.93
N ASN A 5 1.81 -3.73 -25.10
CA ASN A 5 2.70 -2.69 -24.60
C ASN A 5 2.45 -2.52 -23.09
N PRO A 6 3.20 -3.22 -22.21
CA PRO A 6 2.99 -3.16 -20.77
C PRO A 6 3.43 -1.83 -20.15
N TYR A 7 4.05 -0.94 -20.92
CA TYR A 7 4.58 0.33 -20.43
C TYR A 7 3.63 1.52 -20.59
N ASP A 8 2.55 1.35 -21.35
CA ASP A 8 1.51 2.35 -21.57
C ASP A 8 0.23 1.87 -20.89
N SER A 9 -0.25 2.64 -19.89
CA SER A 9 -1.41 2.24 -19.10
C SER A 9 -2.70 2.24 -19.92
N GLY A 10 -2.76 3.01 -21.01
CA GLY A 10 -3.88 3.06 -21.95
C GLY A 10 -3.92 1.91 -22.96
N CYS A 11 -2.91 1.04 -23.00
CA CYS A 11 -2.84 -0.11 -23.93
C CYS A 11 -3.48 -1.40 -23.39
N TRP A 12 -3.97 -1.41 -22.15
CA TRP A 12 -4.61 -2.58 -21.55
C TRP A 12 -6.06 -2.72 -22.00
N SER A 13 -6.47 -3.94 -22.34
CA SER A 13 -7.85 -4.27 -22.69
C SER A 13 -8.81 -4.20 -21.49
N ASP A 14 -10.11 -4.19 -21.77
CA ASP A 14 -11.14 -4.52 -20.77
C ASP A 14 -10.89 -5.91 -20.15
N PRO A 15 -11.37 -6.16 -18.91
CA PRO A 15 -11.21 -7.45 -18.24
C PRO A 15 -11.98 -8.57 -18.96
N VAL A 16 -11.33 -9.74 -19.07
CA VAL A 16 -11.97 -11.01 -19.43
C VAL A 16 -12.32 -11.70 -18.12
N HIS A 17 -13.59 -12.02 -17.93
CA HIS A 17 -14.09 -12.68 -16.72
C HIS A 17 -14.05 -14.20 -16.91
N PHE A 18 -13.68 -14.93 -15.85
CA PHE A 18 -13.63 -16.38 -15.83
C PHE A 18 -14.17 -16.91 -14.50
N ASP A 19 -14.68 -18.14 -14.51
CA ASP A 19 -15.25 -18.79 -13.33
C ASP A 19 -14.21 -19.65 -12.61
N PHE A 20 -13.78 -19.21 -11.41
CA PHE A 20 -12.91 -19.97 -10.53
C PHE A 20 -13.33 -19.79 -9.07
N PRO A 21 -13.52 -20.86 -8.29
CA PRO A 21 -14.09 -20.78 -6.95
C PRO A 21 -13.04 -20.45 -5.88
N GLY A 22 -12.14 -19.49 -6.13
CA GLY A 22 -10.94 -19.32 -5.30
C GLY A 22 -10.18 -18.02 -5.54
N ILE A 23 -8.93 -17.97 -5.04
CA ILE A 23 -8.02 -16.83 -5.13
C ILE A 23 -6.69 -17.22 -5.78
N ASP A 24 -5.84 -16.22 -5.98
CA ASP A 24 -4.49 -16.34 -6.54
C ASP A 24 -4.46 -17.13 -7.85
N PRO A 25 -5.26 -16.74 -8.87
CA PRO A 25 -5.23 -17.38 -10.17
C PRO A 25 -3.89 -17.06 -10.86
N ASP A 26 -3.27 -18.10 -11.42
CA ASP A 26 -2.07 -18.03 -12.23
C ASP A 26 -2.28 -18.79 -13.55
N VAL A 27 -1.52 -18.41 -14.57
CA VAL A 27 -1.62 -18.97 -15.91
C VAL A 27 -0.31 -19.59 -16.35
N PHE A 28 -0.38 -20.81 -16.86
CA PHE A 28 0.77 -21.53 -17.42
C PHE A 28 0.50 -21.96 -18.86
N TRP A 29 1.38 -21.55 -19.77
CA TRP A 29 1.33 -21.94 -21.19
C TRP A 29 2.22 -23.16 -21.41
N ASP A 30 1.63 -24.29 -21.78
CA ASP A 30 2.37 -25.52 -22.06
C ASP A 30 2.79 -25.62 -23.53
N ASP A 31 3.80 -26.45 -23.79
CA ASP A 31 4.37 -26.68 -25.12
C ASP A 31 3.39 -27.35 -26.09
N ASP A 32 2.34 -28.00 -25.58
CA ASP A 32 1.31 -28.65 -26.38
C ASP A 32 0.20 -27.69 -26.86
N GLY A 33 0.30 -26.41 -26.47
CA GLY A 33 -0.67 -25.35 -26.81
C GLY A 33 -1.79 -25.19 -25.77
N THR A 34 -1.86 -26.03 -24.75
CA THR A 34 -2.81 -25.88 -23.65
C THR A 34 -2.39 -24.73 -22.74
N THR A 35 -3.35 -23.85 -22.41
CA THR A 35 -3.18 -22.86 -21.35
C THR A 35 -3.91 -23.35 -20.10
N TRP A 36 -3.20 -23.38 -18.98
CA TRP A 36 -3.69 -23.86 -17.71
C TRP A 36 -3.99 -22.68 -16.77
N LEU A 37 -5.15 -22.72 -16.13
CA LEU A 37 -5.50 -21.89 -14.97
C LEU A 37 -5.26 -22.71 -13.70
N THR A 38 -4.47 -22.17 -12.79
CA THR A 38 -4.20 -22.77 -11.48
C THR A 38 -4.50 -21.76 -10.38
N GLY A 39 -5.11 -22.19 -9.27
CA GLY A 39 -5.46 -21.27 -8.18
C GLY A 39 -5.74 -21.98 -6.86
N SER A 40 -5.88 -21.20 -5.79
CA SER A 40 -6.19 -21.70 -4.45
C SER A 40 -7.68 -21.82 -4.21
N PHE A 41 -8.12 -22.96 -3.69
CA PHE A 41 -9.50 -23.20 -3.27
C PHE A 41 -9.64 -23.23 -1.75
N ASP A 42 -10.26 -22.18 -1.20
CA ASP A 42 -10.63 -22.05 0.22
C ASP A 42 -9.46 -22.34 1.20
N GLY A 43 -8.22 -22.08 0.76
CA GLY A 43 -7.02 -22.39 1.53
C GLY A 43 -6.91 -23.86 1.94
N LYS A 44 -7.37 -24.79 1.08
CA LYS A 44 -7.39 -26.24 1.32
C LYS A 44 -6.68 -27.03 0.23
N ALA A 45 -6.74 -26.56 -1.01
CA ALA A 45 -6.20 -27.26 -2.17
C ALA A 45 -5.81 -26.28 -3.27
N ILE A 46 -4.89 -26.70 -4.13
CA ILE A 46 -4.59 -26.06 -5.41
C ILE A 46 -5.40 -26.78 -6.48
N LEU A 47 -6.26 -26.01 -7.15
CA LEU A 47 -7.10 -26.49 -8.24
C LEU A 47 -6.55 -26.03 -9.59
N GLN A 48 -6.75 -26.86 -10.62
CA GLN A 48 -6.29 -26.58 -11.97
C GLN A 48 -7.30 -27.03 -13.03
N ALA A 49 -7.42 -26.25 -14.11
CA ALA A 49 -8.15 -26.63 -15.32
C ALA A 49 -7.60 -25.85 -16.54
N PRO A 50 -7.79 -26.34 -17.78
CA PRO A 50 -7.50 -25.55 -18.97
C PRO A 50 -8.40 -24.31 -19.07
N ILE A 51 -7.90 -23.22 -19.65
CA ILE A 51 -8.63 -21.97 -19.86
C ILE A 51 -8.37 -21.41 -21.27
N ASP A 52 -9.40 -20.79 -21.86
CA ASP A 52 -9.26 -19.89 -22.99
C ASP A 52 -9.19 -18.44 -22.49
N LEU A 53 -8.06 -17.77 -22.71
CA LEU A 53 -7.83 -16.38 -22.24
C LEU A 53 -8.56 -15.32 -23.08
N GLU A 54 -9.04 -15.65 -24.28
CA GLU A 54 -9.83 -14.74 -25.09
C GLU A 54 -11.28 -14.70 -24.60
N THR A 55 -11.86 -15.86 -24.27
CA THR A 55 -13.27 -15.99 -23.88
C THR A 55 -13.48 -16.03 -22.37
N GLY A 56 -12.47 -16.42 -21.60
CA GLY A 56 -12.57 -16.71 -20.16
C GLY A 56 -13.20 -18.07 -19.86
N GLU A 57 -13.43 -18.91 -20.87
CA GLU A 57 -14.00 -20.25 -20.70
C GLU A 57 -13.00 -21.17 -19.98
N VAL A 58 -13.40 -21.70 -18.83
CA VAL A 58 -12.65 -22.72 -18.08
C VAL A 58 -13.18 -24.10 -18.48
N PHE A 59 -12.32 -24.94 -19.03
CA PHE A 59 -12.71 -26.22 -19.63
C PHE A 59 -12.68 -27.37 -18.63
N GLY A 60 -13.78 -28.12 -18.57
CA GLY A 60 -13.87 -29.33 -17.75
C GLY A 60 -13.93 -29.06 -16.24
N PRO A 61 -13.92 -30.11 -15.41
CA PRO A 61 -13.92 -29.95 -13.97
C PRO A 61 -12.55 -29.50 -13.45
N LEU A 62 -12.55 -28.61 -12.46
CA LEU A 62 -11.35 -28.26 -11.70
C LEU A 62 -10.79 -29.49 -10.99
N LYS A 63 -9.51 -29.77 -11.20
CA LYS A 63 -8.78 -30.87 -10.59
C LYS A 63 -7.98 -30.40 -9.39
N ASP A 64 -8.13 -31.08 -8.26
CA ASP A 64 -7.20 -30.94 -7.13
C ASP A 64 -5.86 -31.60 -7.48
N ILE A 65 -4.80 -30.79 -7.57
CA ILE A 65 -3.46 -31.26 -7.97
C ILE A 65 -2.50 -31.37 -6.79
N TRP A 66 -2.71 -30.58 -5.73
CA TRP A 66 -1.90 -30.62 -4.51
C TRP A 66 -2.54 -29.84 -3.35
N ASN A 67 -2.27 -30.25 -2.11
CA ASN A 67 -2.81 -29.62 -0.89
C ASN A 67 -1.72 -29.10 0.07
N GLY A 68 -0.51 -28.85 -0.44
CA GLY A 68 0.62 -28.33 0.34
C GLY A 68 1.32 -29.40 1.19
N THR A 69 2.04 -28.97 2.24
CA THR A 69 2.78 -29.88 3.13
C THR A 69 2.02 -30.26 4.40
N GLY A 70 0.76 -29.83 4.50
CA GLY A 70 -0.12 -30.07 5.65
C GLY A 70 -0.34 -28.86 6.56
N LEU A 71 0.21 -27.69 6.22
CA LEU A 71 -0.17 -26.42 6.85
C LEU A 71 -1.41 -25.80 6.17
N PRO A 72 -2.15 -24.90 6.88
CA PRO A 72 -3.31 -24.24 6.29
C PRO A 72 -2.92 -23.27 5.17
N SER A 73 -3.91 -22.93 4.36
CA SER A 73 -3.84 -21.88 3.34
C SER A 73 -2.78 -22.10 2.26
N PRO A 74 -2.70 -23.26 1.57
CA PRO A 74 -2.02 -23.35 0.28
C PRO A 74 -2.58 -22.27 -0.67
N GLU A 75 -1.73 -21.34 -1.12
CA GLU A 75 -2.08 -20.17 -1.92
C GLU A 75 -0.95 -19.80 -2.92
N ALA A 76 -1.09 -18.75 -3.73
CA ALA A 76 -0.05 -18.32 -4.68
C ALA A 76 0.57 -19.43 -5.59
N PRO A 77 -0.24 -20.30 -6.24
CA PRO A 77 0.32 -21.35 -7.07
C PRO A 77 0.93 -20.82 -8.37
N HIS A 78 2.11 -21.30 -8.74
CA HIS A 78 2.76 -21.06 -10.02
C HIS A 78 3.29 -22.37 -10.59
N ILE A 79 3.00 -22.64 -11.87
CA ILE A 79 3.49 -23.82 -12.58
C ILE A 79 4.67 -23.44 -13.47
N TYR A 80 5.75 -24.21 -13.38
CA TYR A 80 6.92 -24.11 -14.25
C TYR A 80 7.18 -25.45 -14.92
N LYS A 81 7.74 -25.44 -16.13
CA LYS A 81 8.22 -26.64 -16.79
C LYS A 81 9.73 -26.56 -16.99
N LYS A 82 10.46 -27.54 -16.43
CA LYS A 82 11.92 -27.62 -16.51
C LYS A 82 12.36 -29.09 -16.47
N ASP A 83 13.33 -29.46 -17.31
CA ASP A 83 13.94 -30.80 -17.34
C ASP A 83 12.92 -31.96 -17.43
N GLY A 84 11.84 -31.74 -18.19
CA GLY A 84 10.75 -32.71 -18.36
C GLY A 84 9.92 -32.95 -17.10
N CYS A 85 9.91 -32.00 -16.17
CA CYS A 85 9.07 -31.99 -14.98
C CYS A 85 8.24 -30.70 -14.93
N TYR A 86 7.04 -30.80 -14.36
CA TYR A 86 6.22 -29.67 -13.93
C TYR A 86 6.50 -29.41 -12.46
N TYR A 87 6.91 -28.20 -12.11
CA TYR A 87 7.13 -27.74 -10.75
C TYR A 87 5.95 -26.85 -10.34
N LEU A 88 5.40 -27.08 -9.15
CA LEU A 88 4.36 -26.28 -8.54
C LEU A 88 4.96 -25.56 -7.32
N LEU A 89 5.19 -24.26 -7.47
CA LEU A 89 5.48 -23.37 -6.35
C LEU A 89 4.17 -22.88 -5.78
N THR A 90 4.03 -22.85 -4.46
CA THR A 90 2.86 -22.31 -3.76
C THR A 90 3.33 -21.73 -2.43
N ALA A 91 2.47 -21.01 -1.72
CA ALA A 91 2.70 -20.55 -0.36
C ALA A 91 1.77 -21.25 0.62
N GLU A 92 2.14 -21.34 1.89
CA GLU A 92 1.25 -21.85 2.94
C GLU A 92 1.58 -21.24 4.31
N GLY A 93 0.83 -21.60 5.35
CA GLY A 93 0.98 -21.03 6.70
C GLY A 93 0.28 -19.69 6.89
N GLY A 94 -0.43 -19.21 5.85
CA GLY A 94 -1.07 -17.90 5.78
C GLY A 94 -0.07 -16.76 5.55
N THR A 95 -0.55 -15.54 5.32
CA THR A 95 0.30 -14.38 4.97
C THR A 95 1.08 -13.74 6.14
N ARG A 96 1.21 -14.39 7.30
CA ARG A 96 1.78 -13.79 8.52
C ARG A 96 3.04 -14.51 9.00
N GLU A 97 3.19 -14.73 10.30
CA GLU A 97 4.43 -15.17 10.92
C GLU A 97 4.92 -16.52 10.38
N ARG A 98 3.99 -17.43 10.07
CA ARG A 98 4.32 -18.77 9.52
C ARG A 98 4.40 -18.81 7.99
N HIS A 99 4.30 -17.66 7.32
CA HIS A 99 4.29 -17.60 5.86
C HIS A 99 5.58 -18.19 5.29
N ARG A 100 5.41 -18.99 4.23
CA ARG A 100 6.51 -19.67 3.55
C ARG A 100 6.11 -20.08 2.14
N SER A 101 7.09 -20.12 1.24
CA SER A 101 6.94 -20.75 -0.07
C SER A 101 7.36 -22.22 -0.01
N ILE A 102 6.63 -23.08 -0.70
CA ILE A 102 6.82 -24.52 -0.79
C ILE A 102 6.75 -24.97 -2.25
N MET A 103 7.48 -26.04 -2.57
CA MET A 103 7.61 -26.56 -3.92
C MET A 103 7.18 -28.03 -3.98
N ALA A 104 6.57 -28.42 -5.09
CA ALA A 104 6.36 -29.82 -5.47
C ALA A 104 6.67 -30.01 -6.96
N ARG A 105 6.82 -31.27 -7.42
CA ARG A 105 6.97 -31.55 -8.86
C ARG A 105 6.24 -32.82 -9.29
N SER A 106 5.93 -32.89 -10.57
CA SER A 106 5.35 -34.06 -11.22
C SER A 106 5.88 -34.24 -12.65
N ARG A 107 5.72 -35.44 -13.21
CA ARG A 107 5.93 -35.71 -14.64
C ARG A 107 4.71 -35.34 -15.50
N ASN A 108 3.55 -35.12 -14.89
CA ASN A 108 2.35 -34.66 -15.57
C ASN A 108 1.87 -33.36 -14.92
N VAL A 109 1.41 -32.40 -15.72
CA VAL A 109 0.88 -31.11 -15.22
C VAL A 109 -0.29 -31.28 -14.25
N ASP A 110 -1.03 -32.38 -14.39
CA ASP A 110 -2.16 -32.73 -13.53
C ASP A 110 -1.78 -33.67 -12.36
N GLY A 111 -0.49 -33.83 -12.09
CA GLY A 111 0.02 -34.63 -10.98
C GLY A 111 0.04 -36.15 -11.21
N PRO A 112 0.17 -36.95 -10.12
CA PRO A 112 0.30 -36.50 -8.74
C PRO A 112 1.60 -35.73 -8.52
N TYR A 113 1.55 -34.69 -7.68
CA TYR A 113 2.72 -33.92 -7.27
C TYR A 113 3.38 -34.52 -6.04
N GLU A 114 4.71 -34.60 -6.07
CA GLU A 114 5.55 -34.97 -4.93
C GLU A 114 6.21 -33.70 -4.38
N GLY A 115 6.05 -33.43 -3.08
CA GLY A 115 6.64 -32.27 -2.43
C GLY A 115 8.16 -32.37 -2.34
N ASP A 116 8.85 -31.24 -2.47
CA ASP A 116 10.28 -31.13 -2.20
C ASP A 116 10.58 -31.59 -0.76
N PRO A 117 11.45 -32.59 -0.54
CA PRO A 117 11.87 -33.02 0.80
C PRO A 117 12.53 -31.90 1.63
N ALA A 118 13.05 -30.85 1.00
CA ALA A 118 13.69 -29.70 1.64
C ALA A 118 12.71 -28.56 1.98
N ASN A 119 11.41 -28.72 1.73
CA ASN A 119 10.41 -27.69 2.05
C ASN A 119 10.48 -27.19 3.51
N PRO A 120 10.24 -25.89 3.75
CA PRO A 120 9.92 -24.84 2.77
C PRO A 120 11.15 -24.35 2.00
N VAL A 121 10.94 -23.95 0.73
CA VAL A 121 12.02 -23.40 -0.11
C VAL A 121 12.38 -21.96 0.27
N LEU A 122 11.45 -21.20 0.86
CA LEU A 122 11.69 -19.84 1.35
C LEU A 122 10.81 -19.53 2.56
N SER A 123 11.39 -19.07 3.68
CA SER A 123 10.65 -18.58 4.84
C SER A 123 11.54 -17.71 5.74
N ALA A 124 10.89 -16.83 6.51
CA ALA A 124 11.55 -16.10 7.60
C ALA A 124 11.04 -16.51 8.99
N TYR A 125 10.17 -17.53 9.08
CA TYR A 125 9.58 -17.97 10.34
C TYR A 125 10.66 -18.39 11.34
N LEU A 126 10.60 -17.82 12.56
CA LEU A 126 11.59 -17.96 13.64
C LEU A 126 13.02 -17.47 13.31
N SER A 127 13.22 -16.80 12.17
CA SER A 127 14.49 -16.14 11.87
C SER A 127 14.60 -14.81 12.63
N HIS A 128 15.82 -14.42 13.00
CA HIS A 128 16.11 -13.09 13.57
C HIS A 128 16.16 -11.97 12.51
N SER A 129 15.80 -12.26 11.26
CA SER A 129 15.80 -11.26 10.18
C SER A 129 14.85 -10.10 10.51
N TYR A 130 15.20 -8.90 10.08
CA TYR A 130 14.24 -7.79 10.15
C TYR A 130 13.05 -8.01 9.21
N PHE A 131 13.28 -8.77 8.13
CA PHE A 131 12.28 -9.19 7.17
C PHE A 131 11.58 -10.44 7.68
N GLN A 132 10.25 -10.37 7.75
CA GLN A 132 9.38 -11.43 8.25
C GLN A 132 8.24 -11.68 7.27
N ALA A 133 7.43 -12.71 7.51
CA ALA A 133 6.33 -13.12 6.63
C ALA A 133 6.74 -13.34 5.16
N VAL A 134 7.98 -13.80 4.94
CA VAL A 134 8.53 -14.00 3.60
C VAL A 134 7.85 -15.21 2.94
N GLY A 135 7.26 -15.00 1.76
CA GLY A 135 6.55 -16.04 1.00
C GLY A 135 5.87 -15.46 -0.24
N HIS A 136 4.88 -16.19 -0.79
CA HIS A 136 4.15 -15.80 -2.01
C HIS A 136 5.12 -15.41 -3.14
N SER A 137 6.02 -16.33 -3.45
CA SER A 137 7.14 -16.08 -4.36
C SER A 137 6.85 -16.53 -5.78
N ASP A 138 7.49 -15.87 -6.74
CA ASP A 138 7.47 -16.20 -8.17
C ASP A 138 8.91 -16.22 -8.70
N ILE A 139 9.27 -17.24 -9.48
CA ILE A 139 10.64 -17.47 -9.98
C ILE A 139 10.73 -17.03 -11.44
N PHE A 140 11.78 -16.28 -11.77
CA PHE A 140 12.05 -15.88 -13.15
C PHE A 140 13.55 -15.91 -13.46
N PRO A 141 13.95 -16.30 -14.68
CA PRO A 141 15.32 -16.13 -15.14
C PRO A 141 15.58 -14.68 -15.55
N ASP A 142 16.78 -14.16 -15.28
CA ASP A 142 17.26 -12.92 -15.87
C ASP A 142 17.92 -13.15 -17.25
N ARG A 143 18.44 -12.07 -17.85
CA ARG A 143 19.10 -12.12 -19.17
C ARG A 143 20.45 -12.84 -19.18
N LEU A 144 21.04 -13.10 -18.01
CA LEU A 144 22.28 -13.85 -17.84
C LEU A 144 21.99 -15.34 -17.58
N GLY A 145 20.71 -15.73 -17.49
CA GLY A 145 20.29 -17.09 -17.16
C GLY A 145 20.36 -17.40 -15.67
N GLN A 146 20.56 -16.39 -14.80
CA GLN A 146 20.47 -16.57 -13.35
C GLN A 146 19.00 -16.56 -12.95
N TYR A 147 18.60 -17.47 -12.06
CA TYR A 147 17.25 -17.46 -11.51
C TYR A 147 17.15 -16.52 -10.32
N TRP A 148 16.04 -15.81 -10.26
CA TRP A 148 15.65 -14.94 -9.16
C TRP A 148 14.25 -15.33 -8.71
N ALA A 149 13.94 -15.06 -7.45
CA ALA A 149 12.59 -15.06 -6.96
C ALA A 149 12.22 -13.67 -6.44
N ILE A 150 11.08 -13.16 -6.88
CA ILE A 150 10.39 -12.10 -6.16
C ILE A 150 9.51 -12.75 -5.09
N ALA A 151 9.40 -12.13 -3.93
CA ALA A 151 8.53 -12.56 -2.84
C ALA A 151 7.96 -11.33 -2.13
N LEU A 152 6.90 -11.52 -1.34
CA LEU A 152 6.48 -10.50 -0.38
C LEU A 152 7.22 -10.68 0.95
N ALA A 153 7.43 -9.59 1.68
CA ALA A 153 7.93 -9.59 3.05
C ALA A 153 7.38 -8.38 3.83
N VAL A 154 7.50 -8.40 5.16
CA VAL A 154 7.26 -7.23 6.01
C VAL A 154 8.52 -6.86 6.78
N ARG A 155 8.72 -5.57 7.04
CA ARG A 155 9.79 -5.07 7.93
C ARG A 155 9.26 -4.89 9.35
N ALA A 156 9.34 -5.97 10.13
CA ALA A 156 8.71 -6.05 11.45
C ALA A 156 9.64 -6.57 12.57
N GLY A 157 10.76 -7.21 12.21
CA GLY A 157 11.70 -7.75 13.19
C GLY A 157 11.20 -8.99 13.92
N TYR A 158 12.06 -9.53 14.77
CA TYR A 158 11.86 -10.85 15.38
C TYR A 158 10.57 -10.99 16.21
N SER A 159 10.12 -9.92 16.89
CA SER A 159 8.88 -9.94 17.69
C SER A 159 7.62 -10.27 16.88
N TYR A 160 7.65 -10.06 15.56
CA TYR A 160 6.55 -10.43 14.66
C TYR A 160 6.19 -11.92 14.73
N ASN A 161 7.15 -12.79 15.08
CA ASN A 161 6.92 -14.22 15.23
C ASN A 161 5.97 -14.57 16.38
N PHE A 162 5.81 -13.67 17.35
CA PHE A 162 5.04 -13.91 18.58
C PHE A 162 3.82 -13.00 18.69
N ASP A 163 3.90 -11.78 18.15
CA ASP A 163 2.81 -10.80 18.21
C ASP A 163 2.69 -9.96 16.91
N PRO A 164 2.29 -10.58 15.79
CA PRO A 164 2.15 -9.89 14.50
C PRO A 164 1.03 -8.83 14.52
N TYR A 165 0.10 -8.87 15.48
CA TYR A 165 -1.01 -7.93 15.59
C TYR A 165 -0.66 -6.67 16.42
N ASN A 166 0.50 -6.64 17.07
CA ASN A 166 1.00 -5.42 17.73
C ASN A 166 2.36 -4.95 17.21
N SER A 167 2.89 -5.64 16.19
CA SER A 167 4.12 -5.25 15.49
C SER A 167 3.95 -3.95 14.69
N ILE A 168 5.06 -3.23 14.49
CA ILE A 168 5.09 -1.96 13.75
C ILE A 168 5.71 -2.23 12.38
N PHE A 169 4.87 -2.26 11.34
CA PHE A 169 5.30 -2.48 9.95
C PHE A 169 4.41 -1.68 8.99
N PRO A 170 4.27 -0.36 9.18
CA PRO A 170 3.20 0.44 8.56
C PRO A 170 3.18 0.39 7.04
N MET A 171 4.30 0.09 6.36
CA MET A 171 4.35 -0.03 4.90
C MET A 171 3.62 -1.27 4.36
N GLY A 172 3.19 -2.18 5.25
CA GLY A 172 2.52 -3.41 4.86
C GLY A 172 3.49 -4.40 4.24
N ARG A 173 2.97 -5.22 3.32
CA ARG A 173 3.76 -6.20 2.57
C ARG A 173 4.48 -5.49 1.43
N GLU A 174 5.76 -5.74 1.30
CA GLU A 174 6.67 -5.13 0.35
C GLU A 174 7.31 -6.21 -0.51
N ALA A 175 7.69 -5.85 -1.74
CA ALA A 175 8.39 -6.78 -2.63
C ALA A 175 9.88 -6.88 -2.26
N VAL A 176 10.37 -8.10 -2.18
CA VAL A 176 11.80 -8.43 -2.00
C VAL A 176 12.26 -9.33 -3.15
N LEU A 177 13.56 -9.27 -3.46
CA LEU A 177 14.19 -10.07 -4.51
C LEU A 177 15.28 -10.93 -3.87
N THR A 178 15.33 -12.22 -4.22
CA THR A 178 16.36 -13.15 -3.74
C THR A 178 16.87 -14.05 -4.87
N PRO A 179 18.16 -14.39 -4.92
CA PRO A 179 18.69 -15.33 -5.91
C PRO A 179 18.16 -16.76 -5.66
N VAL A 180 18.03 -17.51 -6.76
CA VAL A 180 17.65 -18.92 -6.78
C VAL A 180 18.69 -19.71 -7.56
N GLU A 181 19.17 -20.81 -6.99
CA GLU A 181 19.96 -21.80 -7.71
C GLU A 181 19.04 -22.93 -8.16
N TRP A 182 18.97 -23.19 -9.47
CA TRP A 182 18.13 -24.26 -10.02
C TRP A 182 18.89 -25.16 -11.01
N PRO A 183 19.77 -26.04 -10.50
CA PRO A 183 20.55 -26.95 -11.34
C PRO A 183 19.66 -27.90 -12.16
N GLU A 184 20.21 -28.47 -13.23
CA GLU A 184 19.53 -29.46 -14.06
C GLU A 184 19.16 -30.71 -13.25
N GLY A 185 17.88 -31.12 -13.32
CA GLY A 185 17.35 -32.30 -12.62
C GLY A 185 17.12 -32.15 -11.11
N GLU A 186 17.58 -31.05 -10.52
CA GLU A 186 17.52 -30.79 -9.08
C GLU A 186 16.29 -29.94 -8.68
N TRP A 187 16.12 -29.76 -7.37
CA TRP A 187 15.17 -28.80 -6.79
C TRP A 187 15.80 -27.40 -6.71
N PRO A 188 15.01 -26.32 -6.84
CA PRO A 188 15.52 -24.97 -6.67
C PRO A 188 15.81 -24.67 -5.21
N THR A 189 16.96 -24.07 -4.93
CA THR A 189 17.33 -23.57 -3.60
C THR A 189 17.33 -22.06 -3.59
N PHE A 190 16.65 -21.45 -2.62
CA PHE A 190 16.54 -20.01 -2.50
C PHE A 190 17.50 -19.51 -1.42
N MET A 191 18.08 -18.33 -1.61
CA MET A 191 18.71 -17.62 -0.51
C MET A 191 17.64 -16.99 0.40
N ASN A 192 17.80 -17.12 1.72
CA ASN A 192 16.88 -16.46 2.66
C ASN A 192 17.02 -14.93 2.60
N VAL A 193 15.89 -14.24 2.68
CA VAL A 193 15.83 -12.77 2.62
C VAL A 193 16.30 -12.14 3.94
N SER A 194 17.27 -11.22 3.84
CA SER A 194 17.80 -10.42 4.94
C SER A 194 18.10 -8.98 4.50
N GLY A 195 18.61 -8.14 5.41
CA GLY A 195 19.00 -6.75 5.13
C GLY A 195 20.09 -6.65 4.08
N GLN A 196 21.28 -7.16 4.40
CA GLN A 196 22.37 -7.28 3.43
C GLN A 196 22.48 -8.70 2.88
N MET A 197 22.22 -8.85 1.58
CA MET A 197 22.40 -10.11 0.85
C MET A 197 23.82 -10.20 0.27
N THR A 198 24.51 -11.32 0.48
CA THR A 198 25.84 -11.60 -0.10
C THR A 198 25.88 -13.01 -0.67
N GLY A 199 26.59 -13.19 -1.79
CA GLY A 199 26.71 -14.48 -2.46
C GLY A 199 27.46 -14.37 -3.79
N ASP A 200 27.64 -15.52 -4.45
CA ASP A 200 28.29 -15.63 -5.76
C ASP A 200 27.26 -15.46 -6.89
N PHE A 201 26.59 -14.32 -6.91
CA PHE A 201 25.65 -13.94 -7.96
C PHE A 201 25.95 -12.53 -8.44
N VAL A 202 25.82 -12.31 -9.74
CA VAL A 202 25.95 -10.98 -10.32
C VAL A 202 24.57 -10.32 -10.27
N LEU A 203 24.48 -9.09 -9.77
CA LEU A 203 23.25 -8.33 -9.86
C LEU A 203 22.92 -8.10 -11.34
N PRO A 204 21.64 -8.14 -11.76
CA PRO A 204 21.23 -7.95 -13.15
C PRO A 204 21.43 -6.50 -13.64
N MET A 205 22.20 -5.68 -12.92
CA MET A 205 22.59 -4.34 -13.32
C MET A 205 23.61 -4.43 -14.45
N ASN A 206 23.15 -4.22 -15.67
CA ASN A 206 24.06 -3.90 -16.76
C ASN A 206 24.40 -2.40 -16.70
N PRO A 207 25.65 -1.99 -16.35
CA PRO A 207 26.03 -0.59 -16.30
C PRO A 207 26.06 0.12 -17.67
N SER A 208 25.92 -0.64 -18.78
CA SER A 208 25.83 -0.10 -20.15
C SER A 208 24.40 0.00 -20.69
N LEU A 209 23.43 -0.65 -20.04
CA LEU A 209 22.02 -0.34 -20.28
C LEU A 209 21.70 0.87 -19.41
N LYS A 210 21.23 1.96 -20.02
CA LYS A 210 20.42 2.90 -19.27
C LYS A 210 19.37 2.05 -18.57
N THR A 211 19.37 2.06 -17.25
CA THR A 211 18.51 1.22 -16.45
C THR A 211 17.06 1.42 -16.89
N LEU A 212 16.22 0.43 -16.60
CA LEU A 212 14.88 0.21 -17.16
C LEU A 212 13.78 1.31 -17.03
N PRO A 213 13.94 2.52 -16.42
CA PRO A 213 12.85 3.49 -16.45
C PRO A 213 12.57 4.18 -17.79
N GLU A 214 13.37 4.02 -18.86
CA GLU A 214 13.16 4.83 -20.07
C GLU A 214 11.79 4.64 -20.74
N HIS A 215 11.09 3.54 -20.45
CA HIS A 215 9.89 3.16 -21.20
C HIS A 215 8.58 3.27 -20.42
N GLY A 216 8.58 3.38 -19.08
CA GLY A 216 7.35 3.35 -18.27
C GLY A 216 6.80 4.74 -17.89
N GLU A 217 5.48 4.80 -17.66
CA GLU A 217 4.83 5.99 -17.11
C GLU A 217 5.14 6.21 -15.61
N GLY A 218 5.31 7.47 -15.22
CA GLY A 218 5.44 7.86 -13.82
C GLY A 218 6.85 7.74 -13.24
N VAL A 219 6.92 7.49 -11.94
CA VAL A 219 8.16 7.42 -11.15
C VAL A 219 8.24 6.09 -10.41
N LEU A 220 9.43 5.74 -9.90
CA LEU A 220 9.58 4.54 -9.08
C LEU A 220 8.75 4.67 -7.79
N ALA A 221 8.20 3.56 -7.30
CA ALA A 221 7.34 3.58 -6.11
C ALA A 221 8.02 4.15 -4.85
N GLY A 222 9.35 4.05 -4.78
CA GLY A 222 10.18 4.61 -3.72
C GLY A 222 10.68 6.03 -3.98
N SER A 223 10.28 6.70 -5.06
CA SER A 223 10.72 8.06 -5.36
C SER A 223 10.11 9.09 -4.43
N ASP A 224 10.86 10.17 -4.23
CA ASP A 224 10.38 11.42 -3.66
C ASP A 224 9.36 12.10 -4.57
N ASP A 225 8.49 12.92 -3.99
CA ASP A 225 7.55 13.75 -4.73
C ASP A 225 7.95 15.23 -4.67
N VAL A 226 8.02 15.84 -5.86
CA VAL A 226 7.98 17.28 -6.05
C VAL A 226 6.89 17.58 -7.07
N ILE A 227 5.64 17.68 -6.59
CA ILE A 227 4.47 17.82 -7.44
C ILE A 227 3.83 19.18 -7.22
N ASP A 228 3.81 19.97 -8.28
CA ASP A 228 3.26 21.34 -8.28
C ASP A 228 2.00 21.47 -9.13
N PHE A 229 1.44 20.38 -9.66
CA PHE A 229 0.16 20.38 -10.40
C PHE A 229 0.09 21.43 -11.52
N ALA A 230 1.14 21.52 -12.34
CA ALA A 230 1.27 22.55 -13.37
C ALA A 230 0.16 22.50 -14.44
N PRO A 231 -0.16 23.62 -15.11
CA PRO A 231 -1.15 23.62 -16.19
C PRO A 231 -0.82 22.61 -17.29
N GLY A 232 -1.83 21.86 -17.74
CA GLY A 232 -1.69 20.86 -18.81
C GLY A 232 -1.15 19.50 -18.36
N THR A 233 -0.84 19.31 -17.07
CA THR A 233 -0.44 17.99 -16.55
C THR A 233 -1.65 17.17 -16.08
N THR A 234 -1.47 15.86 -15.98
CA THR A 234 -2.41 14.94 -15.35
C THR A 234 -1.96 14.59 -13.93
N LEU A 235 -2.83 13.90 -13.17
CA LEU A 235 -2.45 13.40 -11.85
C LEU A 235 -1.36 12.35 -12.01
N PRO A 236 -0.22 12.43 -11.29
CA PRO A 236 0.84 11.42 -11.39
C PRO A 236 0.32 10.02 -11.06
N ALA A 237 0.74 9.03 -11.85
CA ALA A 237 0.19 7.67 -11.83
C ALA A 237 0.36 6.92 -10.48
N HIS A 238 1.33 7.32 -9.65
CA HIS A 238 1.53 6.72 -8.32
C HIS A 238 0.62 7.31 -7.25
N LEU A 239 -0.05 8.44 -7.53
CA LEU A 239 -1.13 8.97 -6.70
C LEU A 239 -2.43 8.25 -7.04
N PHE A 240 -3.19 7.87 -6.02
CA PHE A 240 -4.43 7.12 -6.19
C PHE A 240 -5.54 7.62 -5.28
N HIS A 241 -6.75 7.18 -5.59
CA HIS A 241 -7.96 7.46 -4.84
C HIS A 241 -8.36 6.28 -3.96
N TRP A 242 -9.14 6.55 -2.92
CA TRP A 242 -9.79 5.49 -2.18
C TRP A 242 -11.07 5.07 -2.91
N ARG A 243 -11.04 3.86 -3.50
CA ARG A 243 -12.07 3.35 -4.43
C ARG A 243 -12.20 4.23 -5.68
N LEU A 244 -13.36 4.15 -6.36
CA LEU A 244 -13.64 4.90 -7.57
C LEU A 244 -13.85 6.40 -7.24
N PRO A 245 -13.04 7.32 -7.80
CA PRO A 245 -13.21 8.74 -7.54
C PRO A 245 -14.47 9.29 -8.18
N ILE A 246 -14.97 10.40 -7.65
CA ILE A 246 -15.94 11.26 -8.34
C ILE A 246 -15.15 12.27 -9.19
N PRO A 247 -15.05 12.13 -10.53
CA PRO A 247 -14.08 12.87 -11.32
C PRO A 247 -14.25 14.39 -11.24
N LYS A 248 -15.49 14.88 -11.18
CA LYS A 248 -15.77 16.32 -11.03
C LYS A 248 -15.20 16.90 -9.73
N ASN A 249 -14.83 16.10 -8.73
CA ASN A 249 -14.28 16.63 -7.49
C ASN A 249 -12.81 17.07 -7.65
N TYR A 250 -12.16 16.77 -8.78
CA TYR A 250 -10.74 17.02 -9.01
C TYR A 250 -10.50 17.82 -10.28
N ALA A 251 -9.53 18.73 -10.24
CA ALA A 251 -9.02 19.42 -11.43
C ALA A 251 -7.60 19.92 -11.14
N ILE A 252 -6.70 19.78 -12.11
CA ILE A 252 -5.34 20.31 -12.03
C ILE A 252 -5.32 21.70 -12.66
N SER A 253 -4.73 22.66 -11.94
CA SER A 253 -4.57 24.05 -12.38
C SER A 253 -5.85 24.65 -12.99
N PRO A 254 -7.00 24.65 -12.27
CA PRO A 254 -8.19 25.29 -12.80
C PRO A 254 -7.97 26.80 -12.94
N GLU A 255 -8.87 27.46 -13.67
CA GLU A 255 -8.83 28.90 -13.88
C GLU A 255 -8.66 29.67 -12.56
N GLY A 256 -7.70 30.59 -12.54
CA GLY A 256 -7.35 31.40 -11.36
C GLY A 256 -6.48 30.71 -10.31
N HIS A 257 -6.19 29.40 -10.43
CA HIS A 257 -5.42 28.63 -9.43
C HIS A 257 -4.39 27.72 -10.11
N ALA A 258 -3.49 28.31 -10.89
CA ALA A 258 -2.38 27.58 -11.50
C ALA A 258 -1.48 26.97 -10.40
N ASN A 259 -0.90 25.81 -10.70
CA ASN A 259 -0.04 25.04 -9.80
C ASN A 259 -0.74 24.49 -8.54
N SER A 260 -2.03 24.18 -8.67
CA SER A 260 -2.83 23.60 -7.58
C SER A 260 -3.73 22.46 -8.07
N LEU A 261 -3.95 21.47 -7.21
CA LEU A 261 -5.01 20.48 -7.32
C LEU A 261 -6.27 21.03 -6.62
N MET A 262 -7.32 21.30 -7.39
CA MET A 262 -8.63 21.60 -6.83
C MET A 262 -9.28 20.33 -6.30
N MET A 263 -9.85 20.43 -5.09
CA MET A 263 -10.67 19.40 -4.46
C MET A 263 -12.03 19.96 -4.08
N ARG A 264 -13.12 19.32 -4.54
CA ARG A 264 -14.49 19.59 -4.05
C ARG A 264 -14.78 18.67 -2.87
N SER A 265 -15.29 19.19 -1.76
CA SER A 265 -15.52 18.41 -0.55
C SER A 265 -16.52 17.26 -0.75
N SER A 266 -16.25 16.08 -0.19
CA SER A 266 -17.26 15.03 -0.07
C SER A 266 -18.23 15.29 1.08
N ARG A 267 -19.39 14.64 1.07
CA ARG A 267 -20.24 14.53 2.26
C ARG A 267 -19.52 13.72 3.33
N TYR A 268 -19.00 12.55 2.96
CA TYR A 268 -18.39 11.61 3.89
C TYR A 268 -16.96 11.99 4.25
N ASN A 269 -16.57 11.74 5.51
CA ASN A 269 -15.18 11.82 5.97
C ASN A 269 -14.49 10.45 5.80
N LEU A 270 -13.23 10.36 6.21
CA LEU A 270 -12.39 9.16 6.04
C LEU A 270 -12.91 7.92 6.79
N THR A 271 -13.66 8.11 7.88
CA THR A 271 -14.20 7.02 8.71
C THR A 271 -15.48 6.38 8.14
N SER A 272 -16.15 7.05 7.20
CA SER A 272 -17.45 6.59 6.70
C SER A 272 -17.36 5.29 5.93
N PHE A 273 -18.19 4.30 6.27
CA PHE A 273 -18.42 3.11 5.46
C PHE A 273 -19.26 3.43 4.22
N ASP A 274 -18.67 3.33 3.04
CA ASP A 274 -19.25 3.50 1.70
C ASP A 274 -19.21 2.16 0.94
N GLY A 275 -19.57 1.07 1.64
CA GLY A 275 -19.43 -0.31 1.19
C GLY A 275 -19.87 -0.62 -0.26
N ASP A 276 -19.13 -1.55 -0.87
CA ASP A 276 -19.40 -2.37 -2.06
C ASP A 276 -19.61 -1.68 -3.43
N SER A 277 -19.96 -0.40 -3.45
CA SER A 277 -19.86 0.50 -4.59
C SER A 277 -20.21 1.87 -4.05
N THR A 278 -19.61 2.94 -4.57
CA THR A 278 -19.86 4.30 -4.07
C THR A 278 -21.35 4.66 -4.01
N ARG A 279 -22.28 3.93 -4.66
CA ARG A 279 -23.69 4.33 -4.83
C ARG A 279 -23.81 5.79 -5.31
N GLY A 280 -22.76 6.30 -5.98
CA GLY A 280 -22.60 7.70 -6.38
C GLY A 280 -22.07 8.68 -5.31
N LEU A 281 -21.75 8.22 -4.10
CA LEU A 281 -21.18 8.97 -2.98
C LEU A 281 -19.78 8.44 -2.67
N GLY A 282 -18.77 9.31 -2.72
CA GLY A 282 -17.37 8.94 -2.53
C GLY A 282 -16.67 9.86 -1.54
N GLN A 283 -15.49 9.46 -1.09
CA GLN A 283 -14.61 10.32 -0.30
C GLN A 283 -13.74 11.15 -1.24
N THR A 284 -13.66 12.46 -1.04
CA THR A 284 -12.70 13.29 -1.78
C THR A 284 -11.33 13.14 -1.14
N PHE A 285 -10.55 12.19 -1.66
CA PHE A 285 -9.22 11.82 -1.16
C PHE A 285 -8.26 11.52 -2.33
N VAL A 286 -7.00 11.92 -2.18
CA VAL A 286 -5.87 11.56 -3.06
C VAL A 286 -4.68 11.24 -2.17
N ALA A 287 -3.99 10.14 -2.44
CA ALA A 287 -2.88 9.68 -1.60
C ALA A 287 -1.76 9.03 -2.40
N ARG A 288 -0.63 8.86 -1.72
CA ARG A 288 0.45 7.96 -2.11
C ARG A 288 0.72 6.92 -1.02
N ARG A 289 1.41 5.85 -1.39
CA ARG A 289 1.91 4.87 -0.42
C ARG A 289 3.03 5.47 0.41
N GLN A 290 3.07 5.18 1.70
CA GLN A 290 4.31 5.31 2.46
C GLN A 290 5.33 4.33 1.86
N ALA A 291 6.50 4.84 1.47
CA ALA A 291 7.53 4.03 0.82
C ALA A 291 8.84 3.95 1.63
N HIS A 292 8.92 4.66 2.76
CA HIS A 292 10.12 4.74 3.59
C HIS A 292 9.81 4.52 5.07
N SER A 293 10.76 3.94 5.81
CA SER A 293 10.67 3.80 7.28
C SER A 293 10.56 5.16 7.96
N ARG A 294 11.34 6.13 7.47
CA ARG A 294 11.23 7.54 7.87
C ARG A 294 11.05 8.39 6.63
N PHE A 295 10.07 9.28 6.69
CA PHE A 295 9.73 10.19 5.61
C PHE A 295 9.12 11.46 6.17
N ARG A 296 9.04 12.46 5.31
CA ARG A 296 8.24 13.66 5.51
C ARG A 296 7.29 13.82 4.34
N PHE A 297 6.00 13.97 4.64
CA PHE A 297 4.96 14.29 3.67
C PHE A 297 4.33 15.63 4.04
N SER A 298 4.18 16.54 3.07
CA SER A 298 3.53 17.82 3.31
C SER A 298 2.83 18.37 2.07
N VAL A 299 1.82 19.20 2.30
CA VAL A 299 1.10 19.96 1.28
C VAL A 299 0.74 21.35 1.83
N ASP A 300 0.55 22.30 0.92
CA ASP A 300 -0.02 23.61 1.23
C ASP A 300 -1.50 23.65 0.85
N VAL A 301 -2.34 24.15 1.75
CA VAL A 301 -3.80 24.17 1.63
C VAL A 301 -4.34 25.58 1.65
N GLU A 302 -5.15 25.92 0.63
CA GLU A 302 -5.94 27.14 0.59
C GLU A 302 -7.29 26.91 1.29
N TYR A 303 -7.53 27.61 2.40
CA TYR A 303 -8.74 27.44 3.21
C TYR A 303 -9.54 28.75 3.41
N ASP A 304 -8.84 29.87 3.54
CA ASP A 304 -9.43 31.14 3.92
C ASP A 304 -10.41 31.66 2.85
N GLY A 305 -11.57 32.14 3.29
CA GLY A 305 -12.69 32.52 2.41
C GLY A 305 -13.35 31.36 1.64
N LEU A 306 -12.76 30.16 1.62
CA LEU A 306 -13.28 28.99 0.91
C LEU A 306 -14.10 28.07 1.83
N LEU A 307 -13.62 27.86 3.06
CA LEU A 307 -14.33 27.11 4.09
C LEU A 307 -15.12 28.07 4.97
N THR A 308 -16.45 28.11 4.80
CA THR A 308 -17.30 29.12 5.46
C THR A 308 -18.38 28.55 6.37
N ARG A 309 -18.50 27.22 6.45
CA ARG A 309 -19.59 26.54 7.16
C ARG A 309 -19.04 25.53 8.15
N GLU A 310 -19.73 25.42 9.28
CA GLU A 310 -19.38 24.51 10.38
C GLU A 310 -19.16 23.07 9.87
N GLU A 311 -18.11 22.40 10.34
CA GLU A 311 -17.64 21.07 9.92
C GLU A 311 -17.09 20.92 8.49
N ASN A 312 -16.99 22.01 7.71
CA ASN A 312 -16.14 21.98 6.51
C ASN A 312 -14.69 21.79 6.94
N GLU A 313 -14.00 20.82 6.35
CA GLU A 313 -12.66 20.40 6.76
C GLU A 313 -11.81 19.98 5.56
N VAL A 314 -10.56 20.44 5.55
CA VAL A 314 -9.53 20.01 4.59
C VAL A 314 -8.24 19.75 5.35
N GLY A 315 -7.51 18.70 4.97
CA GLY A 315 -6.29 18.33 5.67
C GLY A 315 -5.53 17.21 4.98
N ILE A 316 -4.62 16.60 5.73
CA ILE A 316 -3.89 15.40 5.35
C ILE A 316 -4.02 14.30 6.40
N THR A 317 -3.76 13.07 5.99
CA THR A 317 -3.88 11.89 6.85
C THR A 317 -2.73 10.92 6.66
N ALA A 318 -2.42 10.16 7.70
CA ALA A 318 -1.84 8.83 7.59
C ALA A 318 -2.98 7.81 7.77
N LEU A 319 -3.30 7.08 6.71
CA LEU A 319 -4.45 6.19 6.64
C LEU A 319 -4.01 4.76 6.34
N GLN A 320 -4.45 3.81 7.15
CA GLN A 320 -4.36 2.38 6.84
C GLN A 320 -5.70 1.88 6.25
N GLY A 321 -6.81 2.37 6.81
CA GLY A 321 -8.15 2.06 6.38
C GLY A 321 -9.17 2.96 7.09
N GLN A 322 -10.45 2.79 6.77
CA GLN A 322 -11.52 3.64 7.31
C GLN A 322 -11.68 3.53 8.84
N SER A 323 -11.25 2.42 9.44
CA SER A 323 -11.22 2.23 10.90
C SER A 323 -9.87 2.55 11.54
N GLN A 324 -8.85 2.91 10.75
CA GLN A 324 -7.47 3.13 11.19
C GLN A 324 -6.84 4.29 10.42
N HIS A 325 -6.97 5.50 10.95
CA HIS A 325 -6.34 6.69 10.38
C HIS A 325 -6.12 7.76 11.44
N PHE A 326 -5.11 8.60 11.22
CA PHE A 326 -4.86 9.81 11.99
C PHE A 326 -4.70 10.96 10.99
N ASP A 327 -5.32 12.08 11.29
CA ASP A 327 -5.50 13.21 10.39
C ASP A 327 -5.23 14.53 11.10
N ILE A 328 -4.65 15.46 10.34
CA ILE A 328 -4.51 16.86 10.71
C ILE A 328 -5.07 17.74 9.61
N GLY A 329 -5.89 18.70 9.98
CA GLY A 329 -6.52 19.60 9.02
C GLY A 329 -7.03 20.88 9.66
N VAL A 330 -7.50 21.78 8.82
CA VAL A 330 -8.27 22.95 9.24
C VAL A 330 -9.74 22.64 9.12
N VAL A 331 -10.49 22.88 10.19
CA VAL A 331 -11.93 22.70 10.28
C VAL A 331 -12.61 23.98 10.78
N MET A 332 -13.80 24.25 10.26
CA MET A 332 -14.62 25.36 10.70
C MET A 332 -15.52 24.95 11.87
N LEU A 333 -15.35 25.56 13.05
CA LEU A 333 -16.11 25.22 14.26
C LEU A 333 -16.75 26.44 14.90
N LYS A 334 -17.86 26.25 15.61
CA LYS A 334 -18.47 27.31 16.41
C LYS A 334 -17.60 27.60 17.63
N THR A 335 -17.35 28.88 17.90
CA THR A 335 -16.63 29.29 19.11
C THR A 335 -17.57 29.30 20.32
N ASN A 336 -17.17 28.60 21.38
CA ASN A 336 -17.89 28.56 22.67
C ASN A 336 -17.43 29.68 23.64
N SER A 337 -16.83 30.74 23.12
CA SER A 337 -16.25 31.81 23.95
C SER A 337 -17.32 32.75 24.53
N SER A 338 -17.01 33.39 25.66
CA SER A 338 -17.79 34.49 26.24
C SER A 338 -17.49 35.85 25.55
N SER A 339 -16.85 35.83 24.38
CA SER A 339 -16.54 37.02 23.58
C SER A 339 -17.76 37.48 22.74
N PRO A 340 -17.72 38.67 22.13
CA PRO A 340 -18.79 39.17 21.25
C PRO A 340 -19.06 38.27 20.03
N GLU A 341 -18.14 37.37 19.70
CA GLU A 341 -18.21 36.47 18.55
C GLU A 341 -18.75 35.07 18.89
N ALA A 342 -19.32 34.90 20.09
CA ALA A 342 -19.90 33.63 20.53
C ALA A 342 -20.87 33.05 19.48
N GLY A 343 -20.63 31.80 19.07
CA GLY A 343 -21.44 31.12 18.05
C GLY A 343 -21.07 31.44 16.60
N SER A 344 -20.09 32.31 16.36
CA SER A 344 -19.47 32.46 15.03
C SER A 344 -18.67 31.21 14.66
N VAL A 345 -18.61 30.93 13.36
CA VAL A 345 -17.87 29.79 12.80
C VAL A 345 -16.46 30.28 12.45
N GLN A 346 -15.45 29.73 13.12
CA GLN A 346 -14.04 30.13 13.00
C GLN A 346 -13.14 28.92 12.70
N PRO A 347 -11.99 29.13 12.02
CA PRO A 347 -11.06 28.05 11.70
C PRO A 347 -10.34 27.53 12.95
N HIS A 348 -10.19 26.21 13.01
CA HIS A 348 -9.43 25.49 14.04
C HIS A 348 -8.53 24.47 13.36
N ILE A 349 -7.35 24.23 13.92
CA ILE A 349 -6.59 23.02 13.62
C ILE A 349 -7.26 21.86 14.37
N ARG A 350 -7.57 20.78 13.67
CA ARG A 350 -8.05 19.52 14.25
C ARG A 350 -6.99 18.46 14.07
N PHE A 351 -6.60 17.82 15.16
CA PHE A 351 -5.89 16.55 15.16
C PHE A 351 -6.87 15.47 15.60
N ARG A 352 -7.22 14.58 14.68
CA ARG A 352 -8.18 13.50 14.91
C ARG A 352 -7.55 12.17 14.56
N GLY A 353 -8.01 11.10 15.20
CA GLY A 353 -7.61 9.78 14.81
C GLY A 353 -8.47 8.70 15.43
N ILE A 354 -8.58 7.60 14.69
CA ILE A 354 -9.29 6.40 15.07
C ILE A 354 -8.40 5.20 14.77
N SER A 355 -8.39 4.22 15.67
CA SER A 355 -7.74 2.93 15.47
C SER A 355 -8.58 1.83 16.09
N GLU A 356 -9.46 1.26 15.27
CA GLU A 356 -10.32 0.14 15.59
C GLU A 356 -9.96 -1.06 14.71
N THR A 357 -9.77 -2.22 15.37
CA THR A 357 -9.56 -3.51 14.68
C THR A 357 -10.36 -4.58 15.43
N ALA A 358 -10.97 -5.51 14.71
CA ALA A 358 -11.76 -6.60 15.32
C ALA A 358 -10.94 -7.53 16.24
N TYR A 359 -9.61 -7.51 16.12
CA TYR A 359 -8.69 -8.38 16.86
C TYR A 359 -8.12 -7.73 18.13
N ARG A 360 -8.37 -6.43 18.35
CA ARG A 360 -7.97 -5.73 19.58
C ARG A 360 -9.16 -5.64 20.52
N LEU A 361 -8.92 -6.00 21.79
CA LEU A 361 -9.91 -5.83 22.87
C LEU A 361 -10.37 -4.36 22.95
N PRO A 362 -11.62 -4.10 23.37
CA PRO A 362 -12.18 -2.74 23.45
C PRO A 362 -11.34 -1.74 24.27
N SER A 363 -10.53 -2.23 25.21
CA SER A 363 -9.62 -1.43 26.04
C SER A 363 -8.46 -0.78 25.27
N ARG A 364 -8.27 -1.14 23.99
CA ARG A 364 -7.20 -0.59 23.12
C ARG A 364 -7.73 0.29 21.98
N PHE A 365 -9.02 0.62 21.98
CA PHE A 365 -9.54 1.64 21.07
C PHE A 365 -8.83 2.97 21.33
N LYS A 366 -8.31 3.58 20.27
CA LYS A 366 -7.78 4.93 20.30
C LYS A 366 -8.69 5.82 19.46
N TYR A 367 -9.32 6.76 20.14
CA TYR A 367 -10.04 7.86 19.54
C TYR A 367 -9.43 9.15 20.09
N VAL A 368 -9.00 10.03 19.19
CA VAL A 368 -8.55 11.38 19.51
C VAL A 368 -9.29 12.34 18.61
N ASP A 369 -9.74 13.46 19.16
CA ASP A 369 -10.42 14.53 18.44
C ASP A 369 -10.13 15.83 19.18
N GLU A 370 -8.91 16.32 18.98
CA GLU A 370 -8.39 17.52 19.60
C GLU A 370 -8.51 18.68 18.62
N THR A 371 -8.96 19.83 19.12
CA THR A 371 -9.16 21.03 18.31
C THR A 371 -8.49 22.23 18.97
N PHE A 372 -7.86 23.05 18.16
CA PHE A 372 -7.05 24.18 18.58
C PHE A 372 -7.48 25.39 17.74
N PRO A 373 -7.86 26.53 18.35
CA PRO A 373 -8.10 27.75 17.59
C PRO A 373 -6.89 28.05 16.68
N LEU A 374 -7.16 28.43 15.43
CA LEU A 374 -6.08 28.75 14.50
C LEU A 374 -5.28 29.95 15.02
N PRO A 375 -3.93 29.86 15.16
CA PRO A 375 -3.12 30.98 15.62
C PRO A 375 -3.21 32.19 14.69
N ASP A 376 -3.27 33.41 15.24
CA ASP A 376 -3.43 34.66 14.48
C ASP A 376 -2.41 34.84 13.34
N HIS A 377 -1.18 34.37 13.53
CA HIS A 377 -0.12 34.49 12.52
C HIS A 377 -0.31 33.57 11.31
N LEU A 378 -1.18 32.55 11.43
CA LEU A 378 -1.59 31.64 10.35
C LEU A 378 -2.96 32.01 9.75
N CYS A 379 -3.62 33.04 10.29
CA CYS A 379 -4.91 33.52 9.82
C CYS A 379 -4.76 34.47 8.62
N HIS A 380 -5.85 34.61 7.85
CA HIS A 380 -6.10 35.66 6.86
C HIS A 380 -5.17 35.70 5.64
N GLY A 381 -5.66 35.21 4.50
CA GLY A 381 -5.02 35.30 3.18
C GLY A 381 -3.81 34.41 2.96
N GLN A 382 -3.47 33.56 3.93
CA GLN A 382 -2.33 32.66 3.90
C GLN A 382 -2.77 31.22 3.60
N LYS A 383 -1.88 30.43 3.02
CA LYS A 383 -2.05 28.97 2.94
C LYS A 383 -1.60 28.35 4.26
N LEU A 384 -2.13 27.18 4.59
CA LEU A 384 -1.62 26.36 5.70
C LEU A 384 -0.78 25.23 5.15
N ARG A 385 0.43 25.05 5.68
CA ARG A 385 1.21 23.84 5.43
C ARG A 385 0.83 22.80 6.46
N PHE A 386 0.41 21.62 6.01
CA PHE A 386 0.26 20.46 6.87
C PHE A 386 1.38 19.46 6.60
N GLN A 387 1.84 18.78 7.64
CA GLN A 387 2.88 17.76 7.53
C GLN A 387 2.59 16.53 8.39
N VAL A 388 2.89 15.36 7.81
CA VAL A 388 3.07 14.08 8.51
C VAL A 388 4.54 13.70 8.41
N GLU A 389 5.20 13.47 9.54
CA GLU A 389 6.58 12.99 9.58
C GLU A 389 6.67 11.70 10.39
N ALA A 390 7.28 10.66 9.81
CA ALA A 390 7.72 9.48 10.56
C ALA A 390 9.02 9.81 11.30
N VAL A 391 8.88 10.42 12.48
CA VAL A 391 9.98 10.99 13.27
C VAL A 391 10.99 9.93 13.71
N ASN A 392 10.55 8.68 13.88
CA ASN A 392 11.36 7.49 14.11
C ASN A 392 10.62 6.24 13.58
N THR A 393 11.16 5.04 13.79
CA THR A 393 10.56 3.77 13.33
C THR A 393 9.23 3.40 13.99
N THR A 394 8.79 4.15 14.99
CA THR A 394 7.63 3.80 15.84
C THR A 394 6.54 4.86 15.89
N HIS A 395 6.82 6.12 15.56
CA HIS A 395 5.87 7.23 15.73
C HIS A 395 5.81 8.14 14.50
N TYR A 396 4.62 8.68 14.28
CA TYR A 396 4.37 9.82 13.40
C TYR A 396 4.11 11.07 14.22
N ALA A 397 4.54 12.22 13.72
CA ALA A 397 4.16 13.55 14.18
C ALA A 397 3.28 14.23 13.13
N PHE A 398 2.27 14.96 13.60
CA PHE A 398 1.35 15.75 12.79
C PHE A 398 1.51 17.22 13.13
N SER A 399 1.86 18.04 12.15
CA SER A 399 2.16 19.45 12.37
C SER A 399 1.54 20.36 11.32
N ALA A 400 1.34 21.62 11.71
CA ALA A 400 0.88 22.68 10.83
C ALA A 400 1.76 23.93 10.97
N GLY A 401 1.85 24.72 9.90
CA GLY A 401 2.63 25.95 9.84
C GLY A 401 2.22 26.82 8.64
N LEU A 402 3.02 27.84 8.36
CA LEU A 402 2.76 28.78 7.27
C LEU A 402 2.99 28.12 5.90
N GLY A 403 1.97 28.11 5.04
CA GLY A 403 2.07 27.65 3.66
C GLY A 403 2.31 28.78 2.66
N GLY A 404 2.64 28.42 1.43
CA GLY A 404 2.91 29.36 0.34
C GLY A 404 4.38 29.78 0.20
N GLU A 405 5.23 29.44 1.18
CA GLU A 405 6.67 29.66 1.10
C GLU A 405 7.39 28.54 0.35
N GLU A 406 8.40 28.88 -0.46
CA GLU A 406 9.16 27.89 -1.23
C GLU A 406 10.11 27.03 -0.36
N GLY A 407 10.46 27.49 0.85
CA GLY A 407 11.43 26.87 1.75
C GLY A 407 10.82 26.05 2.89
N GLU A 408 11.66 25.75 3.88
CA GLU A 408 11.19 25.30 5.20
C GLU A 408 10.46 26.44 5.90
N THR A 409 9.44 26.08 6.68
CA THR A 409 8.68 26.99 7.54
C THR A 409 8.74 26.45 8.97
N GLU A 410 8.55 27.31 9.96
CA GLU A 410 8.30 26.85 11.32
C GLU A 410 7.02 26.01 11.36
N MET A 411 7.07 24.87 12.04
CA MET A 411 5.97 23.91 12.14
C MET A 411 5.66 23.65 13.62
N THR A 412 4.39 23.78 14.01
CA THR A 412 3.91 23.42 15.34
C THR A 412 3.31 22.01 15.31
N ILE A 413 3.73 21.15 16.23
CA ILE A 413 3.20 19.78 16.36
C ILE A 413 1.90 19.82 17.18
N TYR A 414 0.83 19.25 16.62
CA TYR A 414 -0.49 19.15 17.24
C TYR A 414 -0.82 17.75 17.72
N GLY A 415 -0.07 16.73 17.30
CA GLY A 415 -0.33 15.36 17.70
C GLY A 415 0.74 14.37 17.29
N TYR A 416 0.73 13.22 17.98
CA TYR A 416 1.55 12.06 17.65
C TYR A 416 0.68 10.82 17.58
N THR A 417 1.07 9.85 16.75
CA THR A 417 0.50 8.50 16.79
C THR A 417 1.57 7.44 16.66
N ARG A 418 1.33 6.26 17.24
CA ARG A 418 2.21 5.10 17.10
C ARG A 418 1.89 4.36 15.81
N GLY A 419 2.91 3.81 15.15
CA GLY A 419 2.75 3.00 13.94
C GLY A 419 1.93 1.72 14.16
N ASN A 420 1.92 1.17 15.38
CA ASN A 420 1.06 0.04 15.72
C ASN A 420 -0.42 0.41 15.95
N TYR A 421 -0.83 1.67 15.75
CA TYR A 421 -2.24 2.07 15.61
C TYR A 421 -2.69 2.15 14.16
N LEU A 422 -1.80 1.90 13.20
CA LEU A 422 -2.06 1.89 11.76
C LEU A 422 -1.64 0.54 11.19
N ILE A 423 -2.28 -0.54 11.64
CA ILE A 423 -1.80 -1.91 11.43
C ILE A 423 -2.23 -2.42 10.06
N PRO A 424 -1.28 -2.76 9.19
CA PRO A 424 -1.59 -3.39 7.91
C PRO A 424 -2.22 -4.77 8.10
N TYR A 425 -3.24 -5.06 7.28
CA TYR A 425 -3.72 -6.42 7.06
C TYR A 425 -3.21 -6.93 5.72
N TYR A 426 -3.77 -6.41 4.62
CA TYR A 426 -3.29 -6.68 3.25
C TYR A 426 -2.75 -5.43 2.53
N SER A 427 -2.90 -4.25 3.14
CA SER A 427 -2.49 -2.93 2.62
C SER A 427 -1.61 -2.20 3.62
N GLY A 428 -0.64 -1.43 3.11
CA GLY A 428 0.17 -0.50 3.91
C GLY A 428 -0.51 0.85 4.15
N VAL A 429 0.12 1.67 4.98
CA VAL A 429 -0.23 3.06 5.28
C VAL A 429 0.00 3.92 4.05
N VAL A 430 -0.93 4.85 3.85
CA VAL A 430 -0.93 5.83 2.78
C VAL A 430 -0.95 7.22 3.41
N VAL A 431 -0.34 8.19 2.75
CA VAL A 431 -0.40 9.60 3.13
C VAL A 431 -0.98 10.42 2.01
N GLY A 432 -1.87 11.34 2.34
CA GLY A 432 -2.63 12.05 1.32
C GLY A 432 -3.53 13.14 1.86
N SER A 433 -4.13 13.90 0.95
CA SER A 433 -5.02 15.02 1.25
C SER A 433 -6.49 14.63 1.12
N TYR A 434 -7.34 15.17 1.98
CA TYR A 434 -8.79 14.97 1.94
C TYR A 434 -9.55 16.30 2.08
N ALA A 435 -10.79 16.33 1.59
CA ALA A 435 -11.72 17.44 1.82
C ALA A 435 -13.14 16.91 2.09
N THR A 436 -13.77 17.33 3.18
CA THR A 436 -15.06 16.79 3.64
C THR A 436 -15.90 17.84 4.36
N SER A 437 -17.21 17.62 4.40
CA SER A 437 -18.15 18.34 5.26
C SER A 437 -18.56 17.55 6.50
N ASN A 438 -17.85 16.45 6.81
CA ASN A 438 -18.10 15.55 7.94
C ASN A 438 -19.58 15.15 8.11
N GLY A 439 -20.24 14.84 7.00
CA GLY A 439 -21.63 14.39 6.94
C GLY A 439 -22.66 15.50 7.06
N LYS A 440 -22.24 16.74 7.37
CA LYS A 440 -23.14 17.86 7.69
C LYS A 440 -23.78 18.49 6.47
N PHE A 441 -23.08 18.48 5.33
CA PHE A 441 -23.57 19.05 4.07
C PHE A 441 -23.47 18.04 2.91
N GLY A 442 -24.05 18.39 1.77
CA GLY A 442 -23.99 17.55 0.57
C GLY A 442 -22.63 17.59 -0.13
N GLU A 443 -22.50 16.78 -1.19
CA GLU A 443 -21.34 16.79 -2.09
C GLU A 443 -21.04 18.20 -2.62
N GLY A 444 -19.77 18.57 -2.65
CA GLY A 444 -19.30 19.87 -3.15
C GLY A 444 -19.72 21.07 -2.30
N ALA A 445 -19.93 20.89 -0.99
CA ALA A 445 -20.25 21.96 -0.05
C ALA A 445 -19.24 23.13 -0.08
N PHE A 446 -17.99 22.86 -0.41
CA PHE A 446 -16.96 23.86 -0.73
C PHE A 446 -15.95 23.29 -1.74
N LYS A 447 -15.06 24.16 -2.21
CA LYS A 447 -13.86 23.80 -2.96
C LYS A 447 -12.63 24.35 -2.26
N THR A 448 -11.52 23.65 -2.36
CA THR A 448 -10.21 24.03 -1.82
C THR A 448 -9.13 23.69 -2.84
N TYR A 449 -7.92 24.19 -2.63
CA TYR A 449 -6.80 24.02 -3.53
C TYR A 449 -5.58 23.54 -2.74
N ILE A 450 -5.04 22.41 -3.17
CA ILE A 450 -3.84 21.80 -2.63
C ILE A 450 -2.68 22.12 -3.56
N SER A 451 -1.59 22.63 -3.02
CA SER A 451 -0.38 22.95 -3.77
C SER A 451 0.84 22.38 -3.06
N ARG A 452 1.99 22.40 -3.74
CA ARG A 452 3.27 22.02 -3.16
C ARG A 452 3.24 20.63 -2.50
N TRP A 453 2.82 19.62 -3.23
CA TRP A 453 2.82 18.25 -2.73
C TRP A 453 4.27 17.75 -2.67
N ARG A 454 4.72 17.43 -1.45
CA ARG A 454 6.09 17.00 -1.16
C ARG A 454 6.08 15.71 -0.38
N TYR A 455 6.88 14.76 -0.83
CA TYR A 455 7.24 13.57 -0.08
C TYR A 455 8.74 13.39 -0.18
N THR A 456 9.42 13.26 0.95
CA THR A 456 10.86 13.01 1.00
C THR A 456 11.14 11.78 1.85
N GLY A 457 11.75 10.77 1.26
CA GLY A 457 12.32 9.63 1.97
C GLY A 457 13.54 10.05 2.77
N LEU A 458 13.48 9.92 4.09
CA LEU A 458 14.58 10.30 4.98
C LEU A 458 15.48 9.10 5.29
N GLU A 459 14.89 7.93 5.48
CA GLU A 459 15.61 6.72 5.87
C GLU A 459 14.81 5.47 5.51
N GLN A 460 15.53 4.43 5.08
CA GLN A 460 14.99 3.09 4.86
C GLN A 460 15.71 2.11 5.78
N VAL A 461 15.03 1.67 6.85
CA VAL A 461 15.58 0.71 7.79
C VAL A 461 15.53 -0.68 7.16
N ARG A 462 16.67 -1.38 7.17
CA ARG A 462 16.85 -2.72 6.61
C ARG A 462 17.31 -3.74 7.64
N GLU A 463 17.79 -3.28 8.79
CA GLU A 463 18.20 -4.08 9.93
C GLU A 463 17.83 -3.32 11.20
N LEU A 464 17.35 -4.02 12.23
CA LEU A 464 17.21 -3.40 13.55
C LEU A 464 18.59 -3.40 14.21
N PRO A 465 19.02 -2.27 14.80
CA PRO A 465 20.21 -2.24 15.64
C PRO A 465 20.15 -3.34 16.70
N GLU A 466 21.27 -4.03 16.97
CA GLU A 466 21.34 -5.13 17.97
C GLU A 466 20.85 -4.70 19.38
N ASP A 467 20.87 -3.40 19.68
CA ASP A 467 20.44 -2.80 20.93
C ASP A 467 18.93 -2.44 20.98
N GLN A 468 18.22 -2.48 19.86
CA GLN A 468 16.75 -2.43 19.86
C GLN A 468 16.19 -3.82 20.20
N LEU A 469 16.16 -4.12 21.49
CA LEU A 469 15.40 -5.25 22.03
C LEU A 469 13.96 -5.23 21.47
N PRO A 470 13.35 -6.41 21.26
CA PRO A 470 11.94 -6.49 20.89
C PRO A 470 11.13 -5.67 21.88
N VAL A 471 10.53 -4.63 21.30
CA VAL A 471 9.71 -3.62 21.93
C VAL A 471 8.42 -4.30 22.37
N TYR A 472 8.45 -4.94 23.55
CA TYR A 472 7.27 -5.44 24.26
C TYR A 472 6.71 -4.26 25.04
N TRP A 473 5.59 -3.67 24.61
CA TRP A 473 5.01 -2.51 25.31
C TRP A 473 3.53 -2.67 25.65
N ASP A 474 3.23 -2.29 26.88
CA ASP A 474 1.91 -2.08 27.50
C ASP A 474 1.02 -1.06 26.76
#